data_AF-A0A2N5UAC7-F1
#
_entry.id   AF-A0A2N5UAC7-F1
#
_cell.length_a   1.000
_cell.length_b   1.000
_cell.length_c   1.000
_cell.angle_alpha   90.00
_cell.angle_beta   90.00
_cell.angle_gamma   90.00
#
_symmetry.space_group_name_H-M   'P 1'
#
loop_
_entity.id
_entity.type
_entity.pdbx_description
1 polymer ?
#
loop_
_entity_poly.entity_id
_entity_poly.type
_entity_poly.pdbx_seq_one_letter_code
_entity_poly.pdbx_strand_id
1 'polypeptide(L)'
;MSGKTTHCLPLNGIQLEAAHHAAIKDDIQQAIHLVRSEWIEKCHATRHSEWWSDPHTLRHSALAQLEWLSYPESKNLMPWFDWAGMTRDSLEVRKSKFNSKKLSIRVSEFGTTCLNPSSNSVGQVTLTDNKFAVTLPRRSGFSLATMENFRNEVTRINHSSGWDAVVIDPPWQNKSASRGGKYRTVELYDLFKMDLPGILGENAGKRALIAIWVTNRPKFRRFLKNKFLPDCHVMGPYSEWYWVKITASPSKENQPDLLEGGKPIFDLESTSPRRCYEGLVLGWYIPPSLRLNPVSNEIPSKIFLSVPLCHSRKPNIIDLLAPHIPSDPSILELFSRSVSGLPSFGENSENKTVDPMKGIWHSVGDECPKFMVTPWVDWHKSDKQDSGAG
;
A
#
# COMPACT_ATOMS: atom_id res chain seq x y z
N MET A 1 24.00 24.37 -49.00
CA MET A 1 24.04 23.23 -48.07
C MET A 1 24.67 23.67 -46.75
N SER A 2 23.93 23.60 -45.66
CA SER A 2 24.48 23.42 -44.30
C SER A 2 23.29 23.26 -43.34
N GLY A 3 22.66 22.08 -43.34
CA GLY A 3 21.69 21.71 -42.33
C GLY A 3 22.41 21.53 -41.00
N LYS A 4 22.20 22.44 -40.05
CA LYS A 4 22.60 22.24 -38.66
C LYS A 4 21.66 21.21 -38.06
N THR A 5 22.10 19.95 -38.00
CA THR A 5 21.51 18.94 -37.14
C THR A 5 21.69 19.38 -35.69
N THR A 6 20.63 19.90 -35.09
CA THR A 6 20.54 20.11 -33.64
C THR A 6 20.55 18.74 -32.98
N HIS A 7 21.73 18.30 -32.53
CA HIS A 7 21.86 17.16 -31.63
C HIS A 7 21.15 17.51 -30.32
N CYS A 8 19.91 17.04 -30.15
CA CYS A 8 19.19 17.14 -28.91
C CYS A 8 19.90 16.25 -27.88
N LEU A 9 20.55 16.85 -26.89
CA LEU A 9 21.21 16.11 -25.81
C LEU A 9 20.17 15.29 -25.03
N PRO A 10 20.49 14.06 -24.59
CA PRO A 10 19.56 13.24 -23.82
C PRO A 10 19.15 13.95 -22.53
N LEU A 11 17.85 13.96 -22.26
CA LEU A 11 17.28 14.63 -21.08
C LEU A 11 17.90 14.08 -19.79
N ASN A 12 18.31 14.98 -18.89
CA ASN A 12 18.76 14.62 -17.56
C ASN A 12 17.58 14.16 -16.68
N GLY A 13 17.87 13.64 -15.48
CA GLY A 13 16.85 13.08 -14.59
C GLY A 13 15.74 14.06 -14.18
N ILE A 14 16.05 15.35 -14.03
CA ILE A 14 15.07 16.40 -13.68
C ILE A 14 14.19 16.71 -14.90
N GLN A 15 14.79 16.82 -16.08
CA GLN A 15 14.05 17.06 -17.32
C GLN A 15 13.11 15.90 -17.65
N LEU A 16 13.53 14.66 -17.42
CA LEU A 16 12.65 13.48 -17.57
C LEU A 16 11.50 13.50 -16.57
N GLU A 17 11.72 13.99 -15.34
CA GLU A 17 10.66 14.10 -14.33
C GLU A 17 9.66 15.18 -14.71
N ALA A 18 10.14 16.32 -15.18
CA ALA A 18 9.31 17.42 -15.67
C ALA A 18 8.50 17.01 -16.91
N ALA A 19 9.13 16.33 -17.88
CA ALA A 19 8.44 15.84 -19.08
C ALA A 19 7.36 14.81 -18.72
N HIS A 20 7.66 13.90 -17.80
CA HIS A 20 6.67 12.93 -17.32
C HIS A 20 5.51 13.62 -16.60
N HIS A 21 5.81 14.58 -15.72
CA HIS A 21 4.77 15.36 -15.04
C HIS A 21 3.90 16.13 -16.03
N ALA A 22 4.49 16.81 -17.00
CA ALA A 22 3.76 17.53 -18.04
C ALA A 22 2.83 16.61 -18.84
N ALA A 23 3.23 15.36 -19.08
CA ALA A 23 2.42 14.39 -19.82
C ALA A 23 1.16 13.90 -19.08
N ILE A 24 1.09 14.05 -17.75
CA ILE A 24 -0.03 13.54 -16.92
C ILE A 24 -0.74 14.64 -16.13
N LYS A 25 -0.22 15.87 -16.14
CA LYS A 25 -0.71 16.98 -15.32
C LYS A 25 -2.16 17.29 -15.62
N ASP A 26 -2.50 17.40 -16.91
CA ASP A 26 -3.84 17.79 -17.34
C ASP A 26 -4.87 16.70 -16.99
N ASP A 27 -4.52 15.43 -17.16
CA ASP A 27 -5.35 14.29 -16.74
C ASP A 27 -5.60 14.29 -15.23
N ILE A 28 -4.56 14.57 -14.43
CA ILE A 28 -4.69 14.69 -12.97
C ILE A 28 -5.60 15.86 -12.61
N GLN A 29 -5.42 17.01 -13.26
CA GLN A 29 -6.23 18.20 -13.01
C GLN A 29 -7.70 17.97 -13.38
N GLN A 30 -7.96 17.28 -14.51
CA GLN A 30 -9.29 16.88 -14.92
C GLN A 30 -9.92 15.89 -13.93
N ALA A 31 -9.17 14.88 -13.48
CA ALA A 31 -9.65 13.92 -12.48
C ALA A 31 -10.04 14.61 -11.16
N ILE A 32 -9.20 15.54 -10.68
CA ILE A 32 -9.51 16.36 -9.51
C ILE A 32 -10.77 17.18 -9.73
N HIS A 33 -10.90 17.85 -10.88
CA HIS A 33 -12.08 18.65 -11.18
C HIS A 33 -13.35 17.79 -11.21
N LEU A 34 -13.35 16.64 -11.89
CA LEU A 34 -14.51 15.76 -11.98
C LEU A 34 -14.94 15.24 -10.61
N VAL A 35 -14.00 14.70 -9.82
CA VAL A 35 -14.30 14.17 -8.49
C VAL A 35 -14.80 15.26 -7.54
N ARG A 36 -14.17 16.45 -7.57
CA ARG A 36 -14.61 17.56 -6.72
C ARG A 36 -15.98 18.11 -7.13
N SER A 37 -16.26 18.23 -8.41
CA SER A 37 -17.54 18.74 -8.90
C SER A 37 -18.70 17.79 -8.55
N GLU A 38 -18.52 16.48 -8.79
CA GLU A 38 -19.52 15.47 -8.40
C GLU A 38 -19.74 15.47 -6.87
N TRP A 39 -18.67 15.65 -6.10
CA TRP A 39 -18.75 15.74 -4.65
C TRP A 39 -19.52 16.97 -4.17
N ILE A 40 -19.21 18.16 -4.69
CA ILE A 40 -19.92 19.41 -4.35
C ILE A 40 -21.41 19.26 -4.66
N GLU A 41 -21.76 18.68 -5.80
CA GLU A 41 -23.14 18.44 -6.21
C GLU A 41 -23.89 17.51 -5.24
N LYS A 42 -23.31 16.35 -4.89
CA LYS A 42 -23.92 15.39 -3.97
C LYS A 42 -24.08 15.93 -2.55
N CYS A 43 -23.06 16.58 -1.99
CA CYS A 43 -23.15 17.20 -0.66
C CYS A 43 -24.22 18.29 -0.60
N HIS A 44 -24.34 19.10 -1.65
CA HIS A 44 -25.38 20.13 -1.73
C HIS A 44 -26.79 19.51 -1.78
N ALA A 45 -26.94 18.36 -2.45
CA ALA A 45 -28.21 17.64 -2.53
C ALA A 45 -28.62 16.98 -1.20
N THR A 46 -27.67 16.47 -0.41
CA THR A 46 -27.94 15.70 0.81
C THR A 46 -27.82 16.52 2.10
N ARG A 47 -27.44 17.80 2.04
CA ARG A 47 -27.19 18.71 3.20
C ARG A 47 -26.20 18.15 4.23
N HIS A 48 -25.38 17.18 3.86
CA HIS A 48 -24.33 16.65 4.72
C HIS A 48 -23.09 17.55 4.67
N SER A 49 -22.62 17.99 5.84
CA SER A 49 -21.37 18.74 6.03
C SER A 49 -20.12 17.84 6.08
N GLU A 50 -20.32 16.53 6.16
CA GLU A 50 -19.28 15.56 6.46
C GLU A 50 -19.03 14.64 5.26
N TRP A 51 -17.79 14.72 4.76
CA TRP A 51 -17.20 13.95 3.65
C TRP A 51 -17.15 12.43 3.87
N TRP A 52 -17.57 11.93 5.04
CA TRP A 52 -17.53 10.53 5.41
C TRP A 52 -18.90 9.84 5.46
N SER A 53 -20.00 10.55 5.14
CA SER A 53 -21.34 9.97 5.07
C SER A 53 -22.09 10.41 3.80
N ASP A 54 -22.26 9.51 2.82
CA ASP A 54 -23.26 9.67 1.75
C ASP A 54 -24.18 8.42 1.72
N PRO A 55 -25.52 8.55 1.62
CA PRO A 55 -26.49 7.51 2.00
C PRO A 55 -26.85 6.48 0.92
N HIS A 56 -26.26 6.47 -0.29
CA HIS A 56 -26.63 5.46 -1.31
C HIS A 56 -25.44 4.87 -2.07
N THR A 57 -25.08 3.65 -1.68
CA THR A 57 -24.55 2.53 -2.47
C THR A 57 -23.83 2.86 -3.79
N LEU A 58 -22.66 3.49 -3.67
CA LEU A 58 -21.52 3.00 -4.45
C LEU A 58 -21.24 1.58 -3.95
N ARG A 59 -21.26 0.58 -4.85
CA ARG A 59 -20.98 -0.83 -4.52
C ARG A 59 -19.56 -1.09 -3.98
N HIS A 60 -18.75 -0.07 -3.76
CA HIS A 60 -17.79 -0.09 -2.67
C HIS A 60 -17.31 1.32 -2.36
N SER A 61 -17.00 1.55 -1.09
CA SER A 61 -16.54 2.82 -0.60
C SER A 61 -15.06 3.02 -0.93
N ALA A 62 -14.75 3.96 -1.82
CA ALA A 62 -13.48 4.69 -1.73
C ALA A 62 -13.42 5.59 -0.46
N LEU A 63 -14.13 5.20 0.62
CA LEU A 63 -14.10 5.83 1.92
C LEU A 63 -13.05 5.14 2.76
N ALA A 64 -12.22 5.97 3.38
CA ALA A 64 -11.62 5.65 4.64
C ALA A 64 -12.72 5.31 5.66
N GLN A 65 -13.08 4.04 5.77
CA GLN A 65 -13.55 3.48 7.04
C GLN A 65 -12.29 3.09 7.81
N LEU A 66 -11.59 4.09 8.35
CA LEU A 66 -10.79 3.84 9.54
C LEU A 66 -11.81 3.73 10.67
N GLU A 67 -12.09 2.52 11.12
CA GLU A 67 -12.68 2.33 12.45
C GLU A 67 -11.81 3.12 13.43
N TRP A 68 -12.31 4.28 13.85
CA TRP A 68 -11.78 5.01 14.98
C TRP A 68 -12.18 4.19 16.20
N LEU A 69 -11.40 3.16 16.52
CA LEU A 69 -11.48 2.56 17.85
C LEU A 69 -11.07 3.67 18.81
N SER A 70 -12.05 4.09 19.62
CA SER A 70 -11.91 5.13 20.63
C SER A 70 -10.60 4.95 21.37
N TYR A 71 -9.82 6.02 21.39
CA TYR A 71 -8.59 6.18 22.15
C TYR A 71 -8.78 5.62 23.58
N PRO A 72 -8.05 4.60 24.02
CA PRO A 72 -7.78 4.49 25.44
C PRO A 72 -6.84 5.64 25.76
N GLU A 73 -7.22 6.53 26.69
CA GLU A 73 -6.33 7.55 27.24
C GLU A 73 -5.07 6.90 27.84
N SER A 74 -4.07 6.62 27.01
CA SER A 74 -2.79 6.10 27.48
C SER A 74 -1.86 7.27 27.75
N LYS A 75 -1.82 7.72 29.01
CA LYS A 75 -0.91 8.76 29.51
C LYS A 75 0.58 8.35 29.56
N ASN A 76 0.96 7.24 28.93
CA ASN A 76 2.35 6.76 28.91
C ASN A 76 2.77 6.42 27.47
N LEU A 77 3.34 7.41 26.77
CA LEU A 77 4.05 7.22 25.51
C LEU A 77 5.34 6.44 25.81
N MET A 78 5.34 5.12 25.59
CA MET A 78 6.57 4.32 25.57
C MET A 78 7.36 4.59 24.28
N PRO A 79 8.71 4.52 24.33
CA PRO A 79 9.54 4.81 23.19
C PRO A 79 9.39 3.71 22.12
N TRP A 80 9.30 4.17 20.87
CA TRP A 80 9.52 3.48 19.59
C TRP A 80 9.89 1.99 19.68
N PHE A 81 9.04 1.13 19.13
CA PHE A 81 9.33 -0.30 18.94
C PHE A 81 10.03 -0.53 17.59
N ASP A 82 11.26 -1.07 17.62
CA ASP A 82 12.08 -1.33 16.43
C ASP A 82 11.73 -2.67 15.77
N TRP A 83 10.64 -2.68 14.99
CA TRP A 83 10.18 -3.84 14.22
C TRP A 83 11.27 -4.40 13.28
N ALA A 84 12.04 -3.50 12.65
CA ALA A 84 13.15 -3.89 11.78
C ALA A 84 14.33 -4.47 12.56
N GLY A 85 14.54 -4.02 13.81
CA GLY A 85 15.48 -4.65 14.75
C GLY A 85 15.12 -6.09 15.03
N MET A 86 13.84 -6.38 15.28
CA MET A 86 13.39 -7.75 15.54
C MET A 86 13.72 -8.68 14.38
N THR A 87 13.34 -8.33 13.16
CA THR A 87 13.51 -9.22 11.99
C THR A 87 14.97 -9.48 11.61
N ARG A 88 15.90 -8.62 12.03
CA ARG A 88 17.34 -8.77 11.75
C ARG A 88 18.03 -9.81 12.64
N ASP A 89 17.49 -10.09 13.83
CA ASP A 89 18.03 -11.10 14.73
C ASP A 89 17.03 -12.26 14.90
N SER A 90 17.31 -13.37 14.22
CA SER A 90 16.49 -14.59 14.29
C SER A 90 16.29 -15.11 15.72
N LEU A 91 17.19 -14.78 16.65
CA LEU A 91 17.07 -15.14 18.06
C LEU A 91 16.06 -14.25 18.79
N GLU A 92 16.06 -12.94 18.51
CA GLU A 92 15.09 -11.99 19.07
C GLU A 92 13.67 -12.21 18.51
N VAL A 93 13.54 -12.51 17.21
CA VAL A 93 12.26 -12.96 16.62
C VAL A 93 11.71 -14.19 17.37
N ARG A 94 12.57 -15.17 17.66
CA ARG A 94 12.17 -16.38 18.41
C ARG A 94 11.80 -16.11 19.86
N LYS A 95 12.35 -15.06 20.47
CA LYS A 95 11.97 -14.61 21.83
C LYS A 95 10.64 -13.87 21.83
N SER A 96 10.31 -13.14 20.77
CA SER A 96 9.02 -12.47 20.64
C SER A 96 7.89 -13.47 20.40
N LYS A 97 7.25 -13.90 21.48
CA LYS A 97 6.06 -14.75 21.42
C LYS A 97 4.83 -13.89 21.22
N PHE A 98 4.18 -14.06 20.07
CA PHE A 98 2.81 -13.59 19.87
C PHE A 98 1.87 -14.53 20.61
N ASN A 99 1.11 -13.99 21.56
CA ASN A 99 0.08 -14.76 22.26
C ASN A 99 -1.30 -14.33 21.73
N SER A 100 -2.13 -15.31 21.38
CA SER A 100 -3.52 -15.07 21.02
C SER A 100 -4.42 -15.37 22.21
N LYS A 101 -5.23 -14.38 22.61
CA LYS A 101 -6.34 -14.61 23.55
C LYS A 101 -7.60 -15.16 22.87
N LYS A 102 -7.62 -15.28 21.53
CA LYS A 102 -8.77 -15.77 20.74
C LYS A 102 -8.43 -17.03 19.93
N LEU A 103 -9.26 -18.06 20.02
CA LEU A 103 -9.09 -19.34 19.31
C LEU A 103 -9.00 -19.23 17.78
N SER A 104 -9.50 -18.14 17.18
CA SER A 104 -9.56 -17.97 15.73
C SER A 104 -8.23 -17.51 15.10
N ILE A 105 -7.28 -17.00 15.89
CA ILE A 105 -6.01 -16.47 15.35
C ILE A 105 -4.95 -17.56 15.42
N ARG A 106 -4.34 -17.86 14.26
CA ARG A 106 -3.21 -18.80 14.20
C ARG A 106 -1.89 -18.04 14.23
N VAL A 107 -0.96 -18.51 15.05
CA VAL A 107 0.40 -18.00 15.14
C VAL A 107 1.35 -19.12 14.70
N SER A 108 2.35 -18.81 13.87
CA SER A 108 3.36 -19.81 13.46
C SER A 108 4.21 -20.27 14.64
N GLU A 109 4.83 -21.45 14.52
CA GLU A 109 5.74 -22.00 15.54
C GLU A 109 6.87 -21.02 15.92
N PHE A 110 7.34 -20.22 14.97
CA PHE A 110 8.38 -19.21 15.16
C PHE A 110 7.84 -17.84 15.60
N GLY A 111 6.53 -17.68 15.74
CA GLY A 111 5.90 -16.41 16.12
C GLY A 111 5.92 -15.32 15.05
N THR A 112 6.51 -15.56 13.87
CA THR A 112 6.64 -14.52 12.83
C THR A 112 5.37 -14.23 12.07
N THR A 113 4.43 -15.18 12.05
CA THR A 113 3.24 -15.12 11.21
C THR A 113 1.99 -15.18 12.07
N CYS A 114 1.09 -14.22 11.86
CA CYS A 114 -0.23 -14.19 12.46
C CYS A 114 -1.30 -14.23 11.38
N LEU A 115 -2.37 -14.96 11.62
CA LEU A 115 -3.46 -15.17 10.66
C LEU A 115 -4.81 -14.99 11.35
N ASN A 116 -5.65 -14.10 10.82
CA ASN A 116 -7.07 -14.00 11.12
C ASN A 116 -7.90 -14.49 9.90
N PRO A 117 -8.32 -15.78 9.89
CA PRO A 117 -9.13 -16.34 8.82
C PRO A 117 -10.62 -15.96 8.94
N SER A 118 -11.01 -15.26 10.01
CA SER A 118 -12.40 -14.90 10.28
C SER A 118 -12.92 -13.94 9.21
N SER A 119 -14.10 -14.25 8.66
CA SER A 119 -14.86 -13.36 7.78
C SER A 119 -15.75 -12.37 8.52
N ASN A 120 -15.96 -12.57 9.83
CA ASN A 120 -16.96 -11.85 10.61
C ASN A 120 -16.37 -11.08 11.81
N SER A 121 -15.12 -11.33 12.20
CA SER A 121 -14.54 -10.75 13.40
C SER A 121 -13.12 -10.22 13.17
N VAL A 122 -12.86 -9.08 13.81
CA VAL A 122 -11.51 -8.54 13.96
C VAL A 122 -10.80 -9.32 15.08
N GLY A 123 -9.56 -9.71 14.79
CA GLY A 123 -8.66 -10.38 15.71
C GLY A 123 -7.75 -9.39 16.43
N GLN A 124 -7.16 -9.83 17.54
CA GLN A 124 -6.09 -9.11 18.22
C GLN A 124 -5.05 -10.10 18.71
N VAL A 125 -3.78 -9.78 18.51
CA VAL A 125 -2.65 -10.57 18.99
C VAL A 125 -1.74 -9.70 19.83
N THR A 126 -1.24 -10.21 20.96
CA THR A 126 -0.38 -9.45 21.86
C THR A 126 1.08 -9.86 21.70
N LEU A 127 1.99 -8.89 21.66
CA LEU A 127 3.44 -9.11 21.69
C LEU A 127 4.00 -8.90 23.09
N THR A 128 5.12 -9.60 23.39
CA THR A 128 6.11 -9.29 24.46
C THR A 128 5.53 -8.75 25.77
N ASP A 129 5.46 -9.59 26.80
CA ASP A 129 4.97 -9.24 28.15
C ASP A 129 3.60 -8.53 28.19
N ASN A 130 2.75 -8.73 27.16
CA ASN A 130 1.46 -8.06 26.98
C ASN A 130 1.52 -6.52 26.83
N LYS A 131 2.65 -5.96 26.38
CA LYS A 131 2.82 -4.49 26.25
C LYS A 131 2.20 -3.90 24.99
N PHE A 132 2.18 -4.66 23.89
CA PHE A 132 1.64 -4.21 22.61
C PHE A 132 0.58 -5.17 22.10
N ALA A 133 -0.47 -4.63 21.48
CA ALA A 133 -1.50 -5.42 20.83
C ALA A 133 -1.68 -5.00 19.37
N VAL A 134 -1.63 -5.97 18.45
CA VAL A 134 -1.83 -5.78 17.02
C VAL A 134 -3.24 -6.18 16.66
N THR A 135 -3.96 -5.27 16.01
CA THR A 135 -5.28 -5.51 15.46
C THR A 135 -5.17 -6.18 14.09
N LEU A 136 -5.88 -7.30 13.92
CA LEU A 136 -5.93 -8.09 12.69
C LEU A 136 -7.31 -7.94 12.06
N PRO A 137 -7.44 -7.23 10.92
CA PRO A 137 -8.69 -7.18 10.19
C PRO A 137 -9.25 -8.56 9.84
N ARG A 138 -10.51 -8.61 9.42
CA ARG A 138 -11.10 -9.84 8.87
C ARG A 138 -10.27 -10.31 7.67
N ARG A 139 -10.16 -11.63 7.50
CA ARG A 139 -9.50 -12.27 6.35
C ARG A 139 -8.15 -11.63 6.05
N SER A 140 -7.32 -11.53 7.08
CA SER A 140 -6.00 -10.92 7.02
C SER A 140 -4.94 -11.81 7.64
N GLY A 141 -3.71 -11.63 7.23
CA GLY A 141 -2.55 -12.19 7.91
C GLY A 141 -1.36 -11.26 7.76
N PHE A 142 -0.35 -11.45 8.61
CA PHE A 142 0.94 -10.82 8.38
C PHE A 142 2.10 -11.75 8.74
N SER A 143 3.24 -11.53 8.10
CA SER A 143 4.51 -12.18 8.44
C SER A 143 5.62 -11.13 8.59
N LEU A 144 6.29 -11.14 9.74
CA LEU A 144 7.50 -10.37 9.96
C LEU A 144 8.67 -11.00 9.21
N ALA A 145 9.24 -10.28 8.26
CA ALA A 145 10.31 -10.78 7.40
C ALA A 145 11.20 -9.65 6.88
N THR A 146 12.49 -9.90 6.72
CA THR A 146 13.35 -9.04 5.89
C THR A 146 13.19 -9.39 4.41
N MET A 147 13.56 -8.48 3.51
CA MET A 147 13.47 -8.68 2.06
C MET A 147 14.14 -9.97 1.61
N GLU A 148 15.32 -10.28 2.14
CA GLU A 148 16.09 -11.49 1.83
C GLU A 148 15.37 -12.78 2.26
N ASN A 149 14.43 -12.69 3.20
CA ASN A 149 13.66 -13.81 3.74
C ASN A 149 12.24 -13.89 3.15
N PHE A 150 11.81 -12.94 2.30
CA PHE A 150 10.44 -12.93 1.76
C PHE A 150 10.07 -14.24 1.08
N ARG A 151 10.94 -14.78 0.23
CA ARG A 151 10.71 -16.09 -0.40
C ARG A 151 10.46 -17.20 0.61
N ASN A 152 11.32 -17.33 1.60
CA ASN A 152 11.22 -18.38 2.62
C ASN A 152 9.95 -18.24 3.47
N GLU A 153 9.58 -17.01 3.85
CA GLU A 153 8.36 -16.77 4.63
C GLU A 153 7.09 -16.97 3.80
N VAL A 154 7.05 -16.47 2.57
CA VAL A 154 5.87 -16.60 1.70
C VAL A 154 5.64 -18.05 1.30
N THR A 155 6.69 -18.81 0.98
CA THR A 155 6.54 -20.25 0.63
C THR A 155 6.05 -21.11 1.80
N ARG A 156 6.21 -20.66 3.05
CA ARG A 156 5.66 -21.35 4.23
C ARG A 156 4.17 -21.05 4.46
N ILE A 157 3.61 -20.06 3.78
CA ILE A 157 2.19 -19.72 3.90
C ILE A 157 1.35 -20.82 3.25
N ASN A 158 0.54 -21.50 4.05
CA ASN A 158 -0.27 -22.64 3.61
C ASN A 158 -1.77 -22.32 3.44
N HIS A 159 -2.19 -21.07 3.65
CA HIS A 159 -3.57 -20.64 3.50
C HIS A 159 -3.88 -20.03 2.13
N SER A 160 -2.91 -20.07 1.20
CA SER A 160 -3.09 -19.70 -0.19
C SER A 160 -2.41 -20.75 -1.07
N SER A 161 -3.11 -21.24 -2.10
CA SER A 161 -2.52 -22.11 -3.12
C SER A 161 -1.78 -21.31 -4.20
N GLY A 162 -1.97 -19.99 -4.23
CA GLY A 162 -1.36 -19.07 -5.18
C GLY A 162 -2.00 -17.69 -5.06
N TRP A 163 -1.30 -16.67 -5.54
CA TRP A 163 -1.69 -15.27 -5.39
C TRP A 163 -2.43 -14.77 -6.63
N ASP A 164 -3.57 -14.11 -6.44
CA ASP A 164 -4.31 -13.42 -7.50
C ASP A 164 -3.74 -12.03 -7.75
N ALA A 165 -3.21 -11.39 -6.71
CA ALA A 165 -2.47 -10.14 -6.81
C ALA A 165 -1.29 -10.08 -5.84
N VAL A 166 -0.25 -9.33 -6.23
CA VAL A 166 0.88 -8.95 -5.38
C VAL A 166 1.04 -7.43 -5.41
N VAL A 167 0.86 -6.78 -4.26
CA VAL A 167 1.11 -5.35 -4.07
C VAL A 167 2.48 -5.16 -3.43
N ILE A 168 3.28 -4.25 -3.96
CA ILE A 168 4.68 -4.06 -3.52
C ILE A 168 4.91 -2.56 -3.27
N ASP A 169 5.36 -2.19 -2.07
CA ASP A 169 5.77 -0.81 -1.75
C ASP A 169 7.28 -0.74 -1.37
N PRO A 170 8.20 -0.87 -2.34
CA PRO A 170 9.62 -0.91 -2.03
C PRO A 170 10.10 0.34 -1.29
N PRO A 171 11.06 0.24 -0.36
CA PRO A 171 11.67 1.38 0.31
C PRO A 171 12.64 2.12 -0.61
N TRP A 172 12.12 2.76 -1.67
CA TRP A 172 12.91 3.49 -2.66
C TRP A 172 13.83 4.51 -2.01
N GLN A 173 15.08 4.56 -2.47
CA GLN A 173 16.05 5.51 -1.94
C GLN A 173 15.58 6.95 -2.11
N ASN A 174 15.41 7.66 -1.00
CA ASN A 174 15.02 9.07 -0.99
C ASN A 174 15.99 9.92 -0.17
N LYS A 175 16.24 11.16 -0.63
CA LYS A 175 17.12 12.14 0.06
C LYS A 175 16.59 12.53 1.46
N SER A 176 15.31 12.30 1.73
CA SER A 176 14.69 12.47 3.06
C SER A 176 14.96 11.29 4.00
N ALA A 177 14.97 10.06 3.49
CA ALA A 177 15.26 8.85 4.26
C ALA A 177 16.75 8.74 4.65
N SER A 178 17.65 9.20 3.79
CA SER A 178 19.11 9.20 4.01
C SER A 178 19.59 10.15 5.11
N ARG A 179 18.82 11.20 5.46
CA ARG A 179 19.18 12.12 6.56
C ARG A 179 18.82 11.58 7.95
N GLY A 180 18.05 10.50 8.04
CA GLY A 180 17.59 9.93 9.31
C GLY A 180 18.42 8.74 9.83
N GLY A 181 19.40 8.24 9.07
CA GLY A 181 20.30 7.15 9.48
C GLY A 181 19.65 5.78 9.78
N LYS A 182 18.32 5.66 9.72
CA LYS A 182 17.57 4.50 10.22
C LYS A 182 17.07 3.49 9.16
N TYR A 183 17.31 3.72 7.87
CA TYR A 183 16.87 2.81 6.81
C TYR A 183 18.03 2.44 5.87
N ARG A 184 18.26 1.14 5.68
CA ARG A 184 19.10 0.65 4.59
C ARG A 184 18.34 0.90 3.29
N THR A 185 18.73 1.93 2.55
CA THR A 185 18.13 2.24 1.26
C THR A 185 18.47 1.13 0.26
N VAL A 186 17.45 0.47 -0.30
CA VAL A 186 17.61 -0.58 -1.33
C VAL A 186 18.18 0.07 -2.59
N GLU A 187 19.40 -0.29 -2.99
CA GLU A 187 19.94 0.06 -4.31
C GLU A 187 19.01 -0.51 -5.39
N LEU A 188 18.95 0.09 -6.58
CA LEU A 188 17.97 -0.31 -7.61
C LEU A 188 17.87 -1.84 -7.81
N TYR A 189 19.03 -2.50 -7.90
CA TYR A 189 19.12 -3.94 -8.09
C TYR A 189 18.93 -4.79 -6.83
N ASP A 190 18.98 -4.19 -5.64
CA ASP A 190 18.67 -4.92 -4.40
C ASP A 190 17.23 -5.42 -4.38
N LEU A 191 16.31 -4.82 -5.16
CA LEU A 191 14.93 -5.30 -5.28
C LEU A 191 14.87 -6.75 -5.80
N PHE A 192 15.86 -7.21 -6.57
CA PHE A 192 15.93 -8.61 -7.02
C PHE A 192 16.16 -9.61 -5.88
N LYS A 193 16.69 -9.18 -4.73
CA LYS A 193 16.91 -10.06 -3.56
C LYS A 193 15.62 -10.59 -2.95
N MET A 194 14.49 -9.93 -3.21
CA MET A 194 13.17 -10.43 -2.86
C MET A 194 12.82 -11.74 -3.58
N ASP A 195 13.42 -11.99 -4.76
CA ASP A 195 13.16 -13.17 -5.58
C ASP A 195 11.67 -13.36 -5.92
N LEU A 196 11.06 -12.36 -6.56
CA LEU A 196 9.66 -12.42 -6.99
C LEU A 196 9.34 -13.67 -7.83
N PRO A 197 10.19 -14.10 -8.80
CA PRO A 197 9.97 -15.35 -9.52
C PRO A 197 10.01 -16.58 -8.64
N GLY A 198 10.90 -16.63 -7.64
CA GLY A 198 10.95 -17.72 -6.66
C GLY A 198 9.81 -17.72 -5.66
N ILE A 199 9.23 -16.55 -5.34
CA ILE A 199 8.00 -16.41 -4.55
C ILE A 199 6.80 -16.97 -5.30
N LEU A 200 6.65 -16.60 -6.58
CA LEU A 200 5.46 -16.92 -7.35
C LEU A 200 5.54 -18.30 -8.02
N GLY A 201 6.70 -18.72 -8.54
CA GLY A 201 6.89 -20.03 -9.16
C GLY A 201 5.80 -20.38 -10.17
N GLU A 202 5.17 -21.54 -10.03
CA GLU A 202 4.00 -21.92 -10.83
C GLU A 202 2.71 -21.21 -10.42
N ASN A 203 2.66 -20.61 -9.22
CA ASN A 203 1.51 -19.90 -8.69
C ASN A 203 0.18 -20.67 -8.85
N ALA A 204 0.20 -21.99 -8.61
CA ALA A 204 -0.90 -22.93 -8.89
C ALA A 204 -1.47 -22.86 -10.32
N GLY A 205 -0.63 -22.57 -11.31
CA GLY A 205 -1.02 -22.48 -12.71
C GLY A 205 -1.89 -21.26 -13.03
N LYS A 206 -1.96 -20.24 -12.16
CA LYS A 206 -2.67 -18.99 -12.43
C LYS A 206 -1.71 -17.80 -12.54
N ARG A 207 -2.06 -16.85 -13.40
CA ARG A 207 -1.40 -15.53 -13.45
C ARG A 207 -1.67 -14.74 -12.17
N ALA A 208 -0.79 -13.79 -11.85
CA ALA A 208 -0.98 -12.86 -10.74
C ALA A 208 -0.88 -11.41 -11.23
N LEU A 209 -1.76 -10.53 -10.75
CA LEU A 209 -1.67 -9.10 -10.99
C LEU A 209 -0.57 -8.51 -10.09
N ILE A 210 0.47 -7.94 -10.67
CA ILE A 210 1.56 -7.30 -9.93
C ILE A 210 1.35 -5.80 -9.95
N ALA A 211 1.33 -5.16 -8.78
CA ALA A 211 1.18 -3.72 -8.62
C ALA A 211 2.31 -3.17 -7.73
N ILE A 212 3.17 -2.31 -8.30
CA ILE A 212 4.36 -1.79 -7.60
C ILE A 212 4.27 -0.27 -7.47
N TRP A 213 4.25 0.22 -6.22
CA TRP A 213 4.32 1.64 -5.94
C TRP A 213 5.66 2.19 -6.40
N VAL A 214 5.66 3.35 -7.06
CA VAL A 214 6.86 3.99 -7.59
C VAL A 214 6.85 5.50 -7.29
N THR A 215 8.03 5.99 -6.88
CA THR A 215 8.27 7.43 -6.73
C THR A 215 8.28 8.13 -8.10
N ASN A 216 8.02 9.45 -8.12
CA ASN A 216 8.02 10.23 -9.35
C ASN A 216 9.37 10.33 -10.06
N ARG A 217 10.45 9.97 -9.38
CA ARG A 217 11.81 9.92 -9.92
C ARG A 217 11.89 8.95 -11.12
N PRO A 218 12.15 9.43 -12.35
CA PRO A 218 12.07 8.63 -13.57
C PRO A 218 12.95 7.39 -13.60
N LYS A 219 14.09 7.42 -12.91
CA LYS A 219 15.03 6.29 -12.87
C LYS A 219 14.38 5.00 -12.34
N PHE A 220 13.50 5.11 -11.35
CA PHE A 220 12.86 3.94 -10.74
C PHE A 220 11.75 3.38 -11.64
N ARG A 221 10.92 4.26 -12.23
CA ARG A 221 9.92 3.86 -13.22
C ARG A 221 10.56 3.15 -14.42
N ARG A 222 11.64 3.71 -14.97
CA ARG A 222 12.39 3.11 -16.08
C ARG A 222 13.00 1.76 -15.69
N PHE A 223 13.60 1.66 -14.50
CA PHE A 223 14.13 0.41 -13.99
C PHE A 223 13.03 -0.66 -13.85
N LEU A 224 11.87 -0.30 -13.28
CA LEU A 224 10.75 -1.22 -13.15
C LEU A 224 10.30 -1.77 -14.50
N LYS A 225 9.96 -0.89 -15.44
CA LYS A 225 9.37 -1.28 -16.73
C LYS A 225 10.38 -1.94 -17.66
N ASN A 226 11.63 -1.50 -17.67
CA ASN A 226 12.61 -1.96 -18.67
C ASN A 226 13.56 -3.04 -18.14
N LYS A 227 13.55 -3.33 -16.83
CA LYS A 227 14.48 -4.29 -16.23
C LYS A 227 13.82 -5.22 -15.22
N PHE A 228 13.31 -4.70 -14.11
CA PHE A 228 12.80 -5.53 -13.02
C PHE A 228 11.59 -6.37 -13.42
N LEU A 229 10.54 -5.75 -13.96
CA LEU A 229 9.32 -6.45 -14.36
C LEU A 229 9.57 -7.50 -15.46
N PRO A 230 10.29 -7.20 -16.56
CA PRO A 230 10.64 -8.21 -17.57
C PRO A 230 11.45 -9.38 -17.00
N ASP A 231 12.50 -9.11 -16.22
CA ASP A 231 13.34 -10.15 -15.63
C ASP A 231 12.58 -10.98 -14.59
N CYS A 232 11.54 -10.42 -13.97
CA CYS A 232 10.63 -11.13 -13.08
C CYS A 232 9.46 -11.84 -13.79
N HIS A 233 9.46 -11.87 -15.13
CA HIS A 233 8.40 -12.49 -15.94
C HIS A 233 7.01 -11.84 -15.78
N VAL A 234 7.00 -10.54 -15.47
CA VAL A 234 5.79 -9.72 -15.50
C VAL A 234 5.66 -9.10 -16.88
N MET A 235 4.63 -9.50 -17.61
CA MET A 235 4.39 -9.07 -18.99
C MET A 235 3.66 -7.73 -19.05
N GLY A 236 3.99 -6.95 -20.09
CA GLY A 236 3.28 -5.75 -20.48
C GLY A 236 2.22 -6.00 -21.58
N PRO A 237 1.50 -4.95 -22.03
CA PRO A 237 1.74 -3.54 -21.71
C PRO A 237 1.50 -3.23 -20.23
N TYR A 238 2.43 -2.45 -19.65
CA TYR A 238 2.32 -2.05 -18.24
C TYR A 238 1.38 -0.86 -18.10
N SER A 239 0.41 -0.98 -17.19
CA SER A 239 -0.48 0.12 -16.83
C SER A 239 0.15 1.01 -15.77
N GLU A 240 -0.20 2.29 -15.78
CA GLU A 240 0.21 3.24 -14.76
C GLU A 240 -1.01 3.86 -14.11
N TRP A 241 -1.13 3.66 -12.79
CA TRP A 241 -2.12 4.34 -11.98
C TRP A 241 -1.46 5.44 -11.16
N TYR A 242 -2.22 6.48 -10.85
CA TYR A 242 -1.75 7.61 -10.05
C TYR A 242 -2.64 7.83 -8.84
N TRP A 243 -2.03 7.72 -7.66
CA TRP A 243 -2.64 8.14 -6.41
C TRP A 243 -2.37 9.62 -6.21
N VAL A 244 -3.41 10.45 -6.26
CA VAL A 244 -3.36 11.89 -6.00
C VAL A 244 -3.77 12.15 -4.55
N LYS A 245 -2.90 12.84 -3.82
CA LYS A 245 -3.10 13.22 -2.43
C LYS A 245 -3.80 14.56 -2.36
N ILE A 246 -4.93 14.57 -1.67
CA ILE A 246 -5.79 15.73 -1.52
C ILE A 246 -5.95 16.16 -0.06
N THR A 247 -6.33 17.42 0.15
CA THR A 247 -6.68 17.97 1.46
C THR A 247 -7.96 17.33 1.97
N ALA A 248 -8.01 17.07 3.28
CA ALA A 248 -9.26 16.80 3.97
C ALA A 248 -10.14 18.06 3.98
N SER A 249 -11.46 17.90 4.17
CA SER A 249 -12.32 19.04 4.44
C SER A 249 -11.97 19.67 5.80
N PRO A 250 -12.08 21.00 5.94
CA PRO A 250 -11.98 21.66 7.24
C PRO A 250 -13.03 21.09 8.20
N SER A 251 -12.63 20.77 9.43
CA SER A 251 -13.52 20.20 10.47
C SER A 251 -13.97 21.22 11.52
N LYS A 252 -13.80 22.53 11.28
CA LYS A 252 -14.15 23.55 12.27
C LYS A 252 -15.64 23.85 12.19
N GLU A 253 -16.34 23.65 13.30
CA GLU A 253 -17.79 23.84 13.50
C GLU A 253 -18.33 25.21 13.03
N ASN A 254 -17.47 26.21 12.84
CA ASN A 254 -17.85 27.59 12.47
C ASN A 254 -17.40 28.03 11.07
N GLN A 255 -16.98 27.13 10.18
CA GLN A 255 -16.74 27.46 8.76
C GLN A 255 -17.32 26.40 7.81
N PRO A 256 -18.40 26.72 7.06
CA PRO A 256 -19.07 25.78 6.18
C PRO A 256 -18.46 25.73 4.76
N ASP A 257 -17.23 26.24 4.56
CA ASP A 257 -16.63 26.29 3.23
C ASP A 257 -16.13 24.89 2.80
N LEU A 258 -17.08 24.06 2.35
CA LEU A 258 -16.88 22.79 1.63
C LEU A 258 -15.90 22.95 0.44
N LEU A 259 -15.70 24.17 -0.03
CA LEU A 259 -14.83 24.54 -1.15
C LEU A 259 -13.32 24.34 -0.87
N GLU A 260 -12.91 24.22 0.39
CA GLU A 260 -11.49 24.08 0.77
C GLU A 260 -10.98 22.63 0.77
N GLY A 261 -11.88 21.64 0.84
CA GLY A 261 -11.55 20.21 0.77
C GLY A 261 -11.25 19.72 -0.65
N GLY A 262 -10.54 18.59 -0.75
CA GLY A 262 -10.28 17.92 -2.03
C GLY A 262 -9.25 18.59 -2.93
N LYS A 263 -8.56 19.64 -2.46
CA LYS A 263 -7.51 20.33 -3.22
C LYS A 263 -6.23 19.48 -3.20
N PRO A 264 -5.42 19.48 -4.27
CA PRO A 264 -4.13 18.79 -4.23
C PRO A 264 -3.23 19.38 -3.13
N ILE A 265 -2.56 18.53 -2.36
CA ILE A 265 -1.69 18.97 -1.24
C ILE A 265 -0.46 19.79 -1.68
N PHE A 266 -0.11 19.71 -2.96
CA PHE A 266 0.92 20.50 -3.61
C PHE A 266 0.37 20.96 -4.96
N ASP A 267 0.62 22.21 -5.30
CA ASP A 267 0.23 22.78 -6.58
C ASP A 267 0.84 21.98 -7.75
N LEU A 268 -0.03 21.63 -8.71
CA LEU A 268 0.35 20.92 -9.93
C LEU A 268 1.16 21.80 -10.87
N GLU A 269 1.00 23.12 -10.82
CA GLU A 269 1.81 24.06 -11.61
C GLU A 269 3.17 24.35 -10.96
N SER A 270 3.42 23.81 -9.76
CA SER A 270 4.67 24.03 -9.06
C SER A 270 5.88 23.46 -9.81
N THR A 271 6.93 24.27 -9.93
CA THR A 271 8.25 23.83 -10.41
C THR A 271 9.01 22.99 -9.37
N SER A 272 8.47 22.85 -8.16
CA SER A 272 9.03 22.02 -7.09
C SER A 272 9.11 20.55 -7.52
N PRO A 273 10.15 19.81 -7.09
CA PRO A 273 10.20 18.35 -7.27
C PRO A 273 9.22 17.60 -6.35
N ARG A 274 8.54 18.29 -5.43
CA ARG A 274 7.48 17.68 -4.61
C ARG A 274 6.19 17.63 -5.42
N ARG A 275 5.65 16.42 -5.58
CA ARG A 275 4.38 16.20 -6.26
C ARG A 275 3.32 15.75 -5.27
N CYS A 276 2.07 16.11 -5.55
CA CYS A 276 0.91 15.65 -4.80
C CYS A 276 0.50 14.23 -5.17
N TYR A 277 1.16 13.57 -6.11
CA TYR A 277 0.80 12.22 -6.54
C TYR A 277 1.97 11.22 -6.44
N GLU A 278 1.63 9.93 -6.39
CA GLU A 278 2.57 8.80 -6.50
C GLU A 278 2.07 7.81 -7.57
N GLY A 279 3.00 7.17 -8.27
CA GLY A 279 2.65 6.20 -9.31
C GLY A 279 2.52 4.78 -8.77
N LEU A 280 1.75 3.96 -9.47
CA LEU A 280 1.61 2.53 -9.27
C LEU A 280 1.72 1.86 -10.65
N VAL A 281 2.72 1.02 -10.84
CA VAL A 281 2.94 0.31 -12.12
C VAL A 281 2.33 -1.08 -12.02
N LEU A 282 1.49 -1.45 -12.99
CA LEU A 282 0.80 -2.74 -13.00
C LEU A 282 1.18 -3.59 -14.21
N GLY A 283 1.21 -4.91 -14.02
CA GLY A 283 1.40 -5.90 -15.07
C GLY A 283 1.03 -7.31 -14.60
N TRP A 284 1.11 -8.29 -15.49
CA TRP A 284 0.73 -9.67 -15.19
C TRP A 284 1.94 -10.58 -15.07
N TYR A 285 2.14 -11.20 -13.90
CA TYR A 285 3.07 -12.31 -13.77
C TYR A 285 2.50 -13.54 -14.48
N ILE A 286 3.29 -14.13 -15.38
CA ILE A 286 2.92 -15.35 -16.10
C ILE A 286 3.77 -16.52 -15.60
N PRO A 287 3.17 -17.53 -14.94
CA PRO A 287 3.88 -18.70 -14.46
C PRO A 287 4.48 -19.49 -15.63
N PRO A 288 5.59 -20.24 -15.42
CA PRO A 288 6.27 -20.96 -16.50
C PRO A 288 5.35 -21.83 -17.36
N SER A 289 4.41 -22.56 -16.74
CA SER A 289 3.43 -23.39 -17.44
C SER A 289 2.52 -22.64 -18.43
N LEU A 290 2.27 -21.34 -18.21
CA LEU A 290 1.38 -20.52 -19.04
C LEU A 290 2.11 -19.65 -20.09
N ARG A 291 3.45 -19.70 -20.16
CA ARG A 291 4.24 -18.79 -21.02
C ARG A 291 4.11 -19.07 -22.51
N LEU A 292 3.72 -20.28 -22.90
CA LEU A 292 3.56 -20.65 -24.31
C LEU A 292 2.37 -19.95 -24.96
N ASN A 293 1.31 -19.66 -24.20
CA ASN A 293 0.09 -19.00 -24.66
C ASN A 293 -0.36 -17.94 -23.64
N PRO A 294 0.37 -16.81 -23.52
CA PRO A 294 0.05 -15.80 -22.52
C PRO A 294 -1.25 -15.08 -22.90
N VAL A 295 -2.24 -15.14 -22.01
CA VAL A 295 -3.46 -14.32 -22.13
C VAL A 295 -3.15 -12.91 -21.65
N SER A 296 -3.06 -11.98 -22.59
CA SER A 296 -2.90 -10.56 -22.28
C SER A 296 -4.26 -9.93 -21.97
N ASN A 297 -4.46 -9.48 -20.73
CA ASN A 297 -5.54 -8.56 -20.39
C ASN A 297 -4.91 -7.20 -20.13
N GLU A 298 -5.18 -6.24 -21.00
CA GLU A 298 -4.77 -4.87 -20.76
C GLU A 298 -5.48 -4.32 -19.50
N ILE A 299 -4.70 -3.65 -18.66
CA ILE A 299 -5.21 -2.98 -17.48
C ILE A 299 -5.32 -1.50 -17.82
N PRO A 300 -6.52 -0.89 -17.77
CA PRO A 300 -6.68 0.52 -18.08
C PRO A 300 -5.91 1.38 -17.06
N SER A 301 -5.30 2.46 -17.53
CA SER A 301 -4.71 3.48 -16.64
C SER A 301 -5.80 4.10 -15.76
N LYS A 302 -5.44 4.50 -14.53
CA LYS A 302 -6.39 5.08 -13.57
C LYS A 302 -5.76 6.23 -12.80
N ILE A 303 -6.57 7.21 -12.45
CA ILE A 303 -6.20 8.26 -11.48
C ILE A 303 -7.22 8.15 -10.34
N PHE A 304 -6.73 8.10 -9.11
CA PHE A 304 -7.58 8.00 -7.93
C PHE A 304 -7.07 8.91 -6.82
N LEU A 305 -7.99 9.39 -5.98
CA LEU A 305 -7.74 10.44 -5.02
C LEU A 305 -7.99 9.92 -3.61
N SER A 306 -7.15 10.30 -2.65
CA SER A 306 -7.49 10.16 -1.23
C SER A 306 -6.70 11.11 -0.34
N VAL A 307 -7.20 11.32 0.87
CA VAL A 307 -6.48 12.05 1.91
C VAL A 307 -5.35 11.17 2.44
N PRO A 308 -4.09 11.64 2.46
CA PRO A 308 -2.99 10.89 3.04
C PRO A 308 -3.18 10.77 4.56
N LEU A 309 -3.15 9.54 5.08
CA LEU A 309 -3.37 9.26 6.50
C LEU A 309 -2.15 9.61 7.36
N CYS A 310 -0.97 9.15 6.95
CA CYS A 310 0.29 9.44 7.63
C CYS A 310 1.48 9.27 6.68
N HIS A 311 2.66 9.69 7.11
CA HIS A 311 3.87 9.55 6.32
C HIS A 311 4.14 8.09 5.95
N SER A 312 4.32 7.86 4.65
CA SER A 312 4.62 6.54 4.07
C SER A 312 3.54 5.46 4.24
N ARG A 313 2.30 5.83 4.57
CA ARG A 313 1.15 4.92 4.48
C ARG A 313 0.44 5.12 3.14
N LYS A 314 0.31 4.03 2.39
CA LYS A 314 -0.46 3.99 1.14
C LYS A 314 -1.95 3.75 1.44
N PRO A 315 -2.87 4.20 0.57
CA PRO A 315 -4.29 3.86 0.71
C PRO A 315 -4.48 2.36 0.45
N ASN A 316 -5.54 1.79 1.04
CA ASN A 316 -5.99 0.46 0.64
C ASN A 316 -6.58 0.56 -0.79
N ILE A 317 -6.11 -0.29 -1.69
CA ILE A 317 -6.47 -0.28 -3.11
C ILE A 317 -7.32 -1.48 -3.54
N ILE A 318 -7.83 -2.28 -2.58
CA ILE A 318 -8.59 -3.50 -2.87
C ILE A 318 -9.72 -3.28 -3.89
N ASP A 319 -10.47 -2.19 -3.75
CA ASP A 319 -11.61 -1.87 -4.62
C ASP A 319 -11.19 -1.52 -6.05
N LEU A 320 -10.00 -0.95 -6.19
CA LEU A 320 -9.43 -0.66 -7.50
C LEU A 320 -8.95 -1.93 -8.18
N LEU A 321 -8.47 -2.91 -7.41
CA LEU A 321 -8.02 -4.21 -7.91
C LEU A 321 -9.18 -5.16 -8.19
N ALA A 322 -10.29 -5.07 -7.45
CA ALA A 322 -11.43 -5.98 -7.49
C ALA A 322 -11.98 -6.26 -8.91
N PRO A 323 -12.09 -5.29 -9.84
CA PRO A 323 -12.54 -5.55 -11.21
C PRO A 323 -11.58 -6.41 -12.05
N HIS A 324 -10.35 -6.61 -11.58
CA HIS A 324 -9.28 -7.30 -12.32
C HIS A 324 -8.92 -8.67 -11.72
N ILE A 325 -9.48 -9.01 -10.55
CA ILE A 325 -9.18 -10.24 -9.81
C ILE A 325 -10.48 -10.97 -9.43
N PRO A 326 -10.42 -12.24 -9.02
CA PRO A 326 -11.60 -12.98 -8.57
C PRO A 326 -12.28 -12.32 -7.36
N SER A 327 -13.56 -12.64 -7.13
CA SER A 327 -14.36 -12.14 -6.00
C SER A 327 -13.83 -12.55 -4.62
N ASP A 328 -13.07 -13.63 -4.54
CA ASP A 328 -12.51 -14.17 -3.30
C ASP A 328 -10.97 -14.29 -3.39
N PRO A 329 -10.23 -13.17 -3.51
CA PRO A 329 -8.84 -13.18 -3.95
C PRO A 329 -7.85 -13.48 -2.83
N SER A 330 -6.75 -14.16 -3.14
CA SER A 330 -5.54 -14.18 -2.32
C SER A 330 -4.59 -13.06 -2.76
N ILE A 331 -4.33 -12.12 -1.87
CA ILE A 331 -3.48 -10.95 -2.11
C ILE A 331 -2.27 -11.00 -1.20
N LEU A 332 -1.09 -10.88 -1.80
CA LEU A 332 0.17 -10.72 -1.10
C LEU A 332 0.57 -9.26 -1.12
N GLU A 333 0.95 -8.71 0.03
CA GLU A 333 1.52 -7.36 0.11
C GLU A 333 2.96 -7.45 0.63
N LEU A 334 3.94 -7.01 -0.17
CA LEU A 334 5.36 -7.05 0.17
C LEU A 334 5.85 -5.65 0.56
N PHE A 335 6.79 -5.61 1.52
CA PHE A 335 7.23 -4.37 2.19
C PHE A 335 6.10 -3.64 2.92
N SER A 336 5.11 -4.40 3.39
CA SER A 336 3.95 -3.85 4.06
C SER A 336 4.34 -3.16 5.38
N ARG A 337 3.57 -2.13 5.75
CA ARG A 337 3.66 -1.41 7.03
C ARG A 337 2.34 -1.42 7.81
N SER A 338 1.32 -2.04 7.25
CA SER A 338 -0.01 -2.16 7.85
C SER A 338 -0.57 -3.53 7.55
N VAL A 339 -1.28 -4.13 8.51
CA VAL A 339 -2.08 -5.32 8.21
C VAL A 339 -3.35 -4.86 7.52
N SER A 340 -3.48 -5.19 6.24
CA SER A 340 -4.73 -4.96 5.50
C SER A 340 -5.59 -6.22 5.53
N GLY A 341 -6.89 -6.06 5.35
CA GLY A 341 -7.84 -7.18 5.26
C GLY A 341 -8.68 -7.07 4.01
N LEU A 342 -9.34 -8.18 3.67
CA LEU A 342 -10.35 -8.18 2.62
C LEU A 342 -11.69 -7.72 3.20
N PRO A 343 -12.44 -6.86 2.49
CA PRO A 343 -13.81 -6.59 2.86
C PRO A 343 -14.62 -7.89 2.75
N SER A 344 -15.68 -7.99 3.54
CA SER A 344 -16.69 -9.00 3.30
C SER A 344 -17.41 -8.61 2.01
N PHE A 345 -17.01 -9.17 0.87
CA PHE A 345 -17.77 -9.05 -0.39
C PHE A 345 -19.10 -9.80 -0.21
N GLY A 346 -20.07 -9.19 0.47
CA GLY A 346 -21.38 -9.76 0.70
C GLY A 346 -22.39 -9.13 -0.25
N GLU A 347 -22.78 -9.87 -1.29
CA GLU A 347 -24.09 -9.64 -1.90
C GLU A 347 -25.18 -10.24 -1.03
N ASN A 348 -26.28 -9.49 -0.89
CA ASN A 348 -27.58 -10.02 -0.52
C ASN A 348 -27.96 -11.13 -1.51
N SER A 349 -27.61 -12.38 -1.20
CA SER A 349 -28.06 -13.55 -1.94
C SER A 349 -28.74 -14.48 -0.96
N GLU A 350 -30.07 -14.41 -0.92
CA GLU A 350 -30.91 -15.47 -0.40
C GLU A 350 -30.74 -16.70 -1.29
N ASN A 351 -29.68 -17.48 -1.08
CA ASN A 351 -29.66 -18.93 -1.33
C ASN A 351 -28.40 -19.57 -0.74
N LYS A 352 -28.63 -20.46 0.24
CA LYS A 352 -27.62 -21.31 0.86
C LYS A 352 -27.13 -22.35 -0.14
N THR A 353 -25.83 -22.38 -0.43
CA THR A 353 -24.86 -23.49 -0.19
C THR A 353 -23.68 -23.41 -1.16
N VAL A 354 -22.62 -22.68 -0.79
CA VAL A 354 -21.19 -23.05 -0.92
C VAL A 354 -20.43 -22.20 0.12
N ASP A 355 -19.74 -22.83 1.06
CA ASP A 355 -18.78 -22.15 1.96
C ASP A 355 -17.51 -23.04 1.95
N PRO A 356 -16.28 -22.55 1.68
CA PRO A 356 -15.94 -21.24 1.12
C PRO A 356 -14.61 -21.12 0.31
N MET A 357 -14.63 -20.21 -0.67
CA MET A 357 -13.53 -19.59 -1.40
C MET A 357 -12.38 -18.87 -0.66
N LYS A 358 -12.14 -19.01 0.65
CA LYS A 358 -11.66 -17.90 1.54
C LYS A 358 -10.28 -17.32 1.19
N GLY A 359 -10.22 -16.40 0.23
CA GLY A 359 -9.04 -15.60 -0.05
C GLY A 359 -8.58 -14.80 1.18
N ILE A 360 -7.41 -14.20 1.09
CA ILE A 360 -6.86 -13.44 2.21
C ILE A 360 -6.05 -12.25 1.71
N TRP A 361 -5.92 -11.21 2.53
CA TRP A 361 -4.84 -10.26 2.37
C TRP A 361 -3.71 -10.59 3.35
N HIS A 362 -2.54 -10.98 2.83
CA HIS A 362 -1.38 -11.32 3.65
C HIS A 362 -0.26 -10.30 3.48
N SER A 363 0.06 -9.59 4.56
CA SER A 363 1.04 -8.51 4.59
C SER A 363 2.41 -9.02 5.08
N VAL A 364 3.45 -8.89 4.28
CA VAL A 364 4.82 -9.33 4.60
C VAL A 364 5.75 -8.13 4.62
N GLY A 365 6.52 -8.00 5.69
CA GLY A 365 7.49 -6.93 5.84
C GLY A 365 8.08 -6.89 7.23
N ASP A 366 9.15 -6.13 7.39
CA ASP A 366 9.82 -5.92 8.67
C ASP A 366 9.17 -4.81 9.50
N GLU A 367 8.16 -4.11 8.95
CA GLU A 367 7.34 -3.12 9.64
C GLU A 367 5.83 -3.44 9.54
N CYS A 368 5.41 -4.64 9.11
CA CYS A 368 4.02 -4.87 8.68
C CYS A 368 2.91 -4.59 9.72
N PRO A 369 3.07 -4.79 11.03
CA PRO A 369 2.01 -4.42 11.98
C PRO A 369 2.06 -2.95 12.43
N LYS A 370 3.04 -2.16 11.98
CA LYS A 370 3.36 -0.82 12.51
C LYS A 370 2.16 0.12 12.66
N PHE A 371 1.25 0.15 11.68
CA PHE A 371 0.05 1.00 11.71
C PHE A 371 -1.19 0.35 12.35
N MET A 372 -1.05 -0.85 12.92
CA MET A 372 -2.14 -1.61 13.54
C MET A 372 -1.86 -1.93 15.02
N VAL A 373 -0.88 -1.27 15.62
CA VAL A 373 -0.42 -1.52 17.00
C VAL A 373 -1.03 -0.54 17.99
N THR A 374 -1.39 -1.06 19.17
CA THR A 374 -1.85 -0.29 20.33
C THR A 374 -0.95 -0.56 21.55
N PRO A 375 -0.64 0.46 22.39
CA PRO A 375 -0.97 1.88 22.18
C PRO A 375 -0.29 2.44 20.92
N TRP A 376 -0.94 3.41 20.26
CA TRP A 376 -0.44 3.96 18.99
C TRP A 376 0.91 4.64 19.23
N VAL A 377 1.92 4.26 18.43
CA VAL A 377 3.23 4.91 18.47
C VAL A 377 3.17 6.11 17.52
N ASP A 378 2.69 7.25 18.02
CA ASP A 378 2.77 8.50 17.27
C ASP A 378 4.20 8.97 17.20
N TRP A 379 4.71 9.07 15.97
CA TRP A 379 5.99 9.71 15.72
C TRP A 379 5.79 11.21 15.86
N HIS A 380 6.25 11.79 16.96
CA HIS A 380 6.68 13.18 16.96
C HIS A 380 8.20 13.20 17.06
N LYS A 381 8.84 13.90 16.12
CA LYS A 381 10.21 14.37 16.29
C LYS A 381 10.25 15.08 17.64
N SER A 382 11.00 14.54 18.59
CA SER A 382 11.45 15.31 19.73
C SER A 382 12.17 16.52 19.16
N ASP A 383 11.58 17.70 19.29
CA ASP A 383 12.33 18.93 19.14
C ASP A 383 13.56 18.79 20.05
N LYS A 384 14.73 19.00 19.44
CA LYS A 384 15.89 19.35 20.22
C LYS A 384 15.50 20.63 20.95
N GLN A 385 15.15 20.51 22.23
CA GLN A 385 15.44 21.59 23.16
C GLN A 385 16.95 21.72 23.15
N ASP A 386 17.44 22.71 22.40
CA ASP A 386 18.74 23.31 22.68
C ASP A 386 18.70 23.80 24.12
N SER A 387 19.22 22.96 25.00
CA SER A 387 19.73 23.33 26.30
C SER A 387 21.21 23.65 26.07
N GLY A 388 21.59 24.92 26.14
CA GLY A 388 23.01 25.28 26.05
C GLY A 388 23.31 26.74 25.75
N ALA A 389 23.25 27.56 26.81
CA ALA A 389 24.19 28.62 27.17
C ALA A 389 24.61 29.67 26.11
N GLY A 390 24.25 30.93 26.40
CA GLY A 390 24.76 32.15 25.77
C GLY A 390 23.87 33.34 26.08
#